data_AF-A0A5J9WBQ4-F1
#
_entry.id   AF-A0A5J9WBQ4-F1
#
_cell.length_a   1.000
_cell.length_b   1.000
_cell.length_c   1.000
_cell.angle_alpha   90.00
_cell.angle_beta   90.00
_cell.angle_gamma   90.00
#
_symmetry.space_group_name_H-M   'P 1'
#
loop_
_entity.id
_entity.type
_entity.pdbx_description
1 polymer ?
#
loop_
_entity_poly.entity_id
_entity_poly.type
_entity_poly.pdbx_seq_one_letter_code
_entity_poly.pdbx_strand_id
1 'polypeptide(L)'
;MVVQEFTVDLNKPLVFQVGHLEERYQEWVHQPIVSKEGPRFFANDVLEFLTRTKWWAVPTIWLPVVCCLFGKSILMGHTIQEVALMAIFGIFIWTLIEYSLHRFLFHIETKTYWSNTAHYLLHGCHHKHPMDSLRLVFPPTATAILCVPFWKLVAFFATPSTTPALFAGGLLGYVMYDCTHYYLHHGQPSQDPAKHLKRYHLNHHFRIQDMGFGITSSLWDTVGHLEDYQEWVHQPIPSKEGPRFFANDILEFLTRTKWWAVPTIWLPVVCCFFVKSILMGHTIQEVAVMAIFGMFIWTLIEYSLHRFLFHIETKTYWSNTAHYLLHGFHHKHPMDSLRLVFPPTATAILCVPFWKLVGHCFWDIAIFAGGLLGYVMYDCTHYYLHHGQPSKDPAKHLKRYHLNHHFRIKEMGFGVTSSLWDTVFGTLPPSTTGKN
;
A
#
# COMPACT_ATOMS: atom_id res chain seq x y z
N MET A 1 -47.99 -25.94 -3.66
CA MET A 1 -46.99 -26.65 -2.83
C MET A 1 -45.97 -25.63 -2.39
N VAL A 2 -45.91 -25.32 -1.09
CA VAL A 2 -44.81 -24.53 -0.54
C VAL A 2 -43.58 -25.43 -0.63
N VAL A 3 -42.62 -25.09 -1.51
CA VAL A 3 -41.35 -25.81 -1.59
C VAL A 3 -40.69 -25.66 -0.23
N GLN A 4 -40.47 -26.78 0.46
CA GLN A 4 -39.82 -26.75 1.77
C GLN A 4 -38.40 -26.22 1.58
N GLU A 5 -38.12 -25.08 2.20
CA GLU A 5 -36.83 -24.41 2.07
C GLU A 5 -35.68 -25.31 2.57
N PHE A 6 -34.64 -25.49 1.75
CA PHE A 6 -33.47 -26.28 2.14
C PHE A 6 -32.82 -25.67 3.38
N THR A 7 -32.51 -26.51 4.37
CA THR A 7 -31.82 -26.13 5.61
C THR A 7 -30.59 -27.00 5.79
N VAL A 8 -29.47 -26.40 6.17
CA VAL A 8 -28.21 -27.11 6.42
C VAL A 8 -28.31 -27.94 7.71
N ASP A 9 -27.96 -29.21 7.62
CA ASP A 9 -27.81 -30.13 8.75
C ASP A 9 -26.34 -30.21 9.17
N LEU A 10 -25.99 -29.59 10.30
CA LEU A 10 -24.63 -29.55 10.83
C LEU A 10 -24.12 -30.91 11.34
N ASN A 11 -25.00 -31.91 11.49
CA ASN A 11 -24.61 -33.28 11.86
C ASN A 11 -24.18 -34.12 10.65
N LYS A 12 -24.30 -33.57 9.44
CA LYS A 12 -23.92 -34.22 8.18
C LYS A 12 -22.75 -33.48 7.51
N PRO A 13 -22.01 -34.15 6.60
CA PRO A 13 -20.95 -33.53 5.82
C PRO A 13 -21.42 -32.25 5.10
N LEU A 14 -20.74 -31.14 5.33
CA LEU A 14 -21.26 -29.82 5.03
C LEU A 14 -21.02 -29.34 3.59
N VAL A 15 -19.92 -29.77 2.95
CA VAL A 15 -19.43 -29.15 1.69
C VAL A 15 -20.46 -29.23 0.56
N PHE A 16 -21.16 -30.35 0.42
CA PHE A 16 -22.15 -30.53 -0.64
C PHE A 16 -23.57 -30.06 -0.24
N GLN A 17 -23.77 -29.60 1.00
CA GLN A 17 -25.04 -29.03 1.44
C GLN A 17 -25.14 -27.53 1.11
N VAL A 18 -24.06 -26.78 1.31
CA VAL A 18 -24.09 -25.29 1.23
C VAL A 18 -24.47 -24.76 -0.15
N GLY A 19 -24.18 -25.51 -1.22
CA GLY A 19 -24.59 -25.14 -2.57
C GLY A 19 -26.11 -25.05 -2.74
N HIS A 20 -26.89 -25.83 -2.00
CA HIS A 20 -28.36 -25.83 -2.08
C HIS A 20 -29.02 -24.62 -1.41
N LEU A 21 -28.24 -23.74 -0.76
CA LEU A 21 -28.75 -22.48 -0.22
C LEU A 21 -28.99 -21.42 -1.29
N GLU A 22 -28.34 -21.55 -2.46
CA GLU A 22 -28.46 -20.63 -3.60
C GLU A 22 -28.32 -19.16 -3.18
N GLU A 23 -29.34 -18.32 -3.39
CA GLU A 23 -29.30 -16.89 -3.05
C GLU A 23 -29.22 -16.62 -1.54
N ARG A 24 -29.68 -17.55 -0.69
CA ARG A 24 -29.65 -17.42 0.77
C ARG A 24 -28.28 -17.72 1.38
N TYR A 25 -27.34 -18.22 0.57
CA TYR A 25 -26.01 -18.58 1.03
C TYR A 25 -25.25 -17.39 1.63
N GLN A 26 -25.33 -16.21 1.02
CA GLN A 26 -24.59 -15.03 1.46
C GLN A 26 -24.98 -14.60 2.86
N GLU A 27 -26.28 -14.54 3.15
CA GLU A 27 -26.75 -14.23 4.49
C GLU A 27 -26.40 -15.36 5.48
N TRP A 28 -26.56 -16.61 5.07
CA TRP A 28 -26.31 -17.76 5.93
C TRP A 28 -24.83 -17.91 6.35
N VAL A 29 -23.89 -17.73 5.41
CA VAL A 29 -22.46 -17.98 5.65
C VAL A 29 -21.84 -16.95 6.60
N HIS A 30 -22.38 -15.73 6.56
CA HIS A 30 -21.96 -14.60 7.35
C HIS A 30 -22.63 -14.49 8.73
N GLN A 31 -23.43 -15.49 9.12
CA GLN A 31 -23.95 -15.62 10.49
C GLN A 31 -23.06 -16.57 11.30
N PRO A 32 -22.08 -16.06 12.07
CA PRO A 32 -21.07 -16.89 12.70
C PRO A 32 -21.65 -17.80 13.79
N ILE A 33 -21.18 -19.05 13.82
CA ILE A 33 -21.42 -20.03 14.88
C ILE A 33 -20.14 -20.12 15.71
N VAL A 34 -20.19 -19.62 16.94
CA VAL A 34 -19.04 -19.59 17.84
C VAL A 34 -18.89 -20.95 18.51
N SER A 35 -18.09 -21.84 17.91
CA SER A 35 -17.72 -23.14 18.46
C SER A 35 -16.22 -23.42 18.27
N LYS A 36 -15.61 -24.16 19.20
CA LYS A 36 -14.19 -24.54 19.10
C LYS A 36 -13.93 -25.58 17.99
N GLU A 37 -14.93 -26.38 17.69
CA GLU A 37 -14.90 -27.39 16.64
C GLU A 37 -15.95 -27.03 15.60
N GLY A 38 -15.55 -27.07 14.32
CA GLY A 38 -16.45 -26.92 13.19
C GLY A 38 -17.04 -28.26 12.75
N PRO A 39 -18.15 -28.23 11.98
CA PRO A 39 -18.77 -29.42 11.43
C PRO A 39 -17.84 -30.14 10.45
N ARG A 40 -18.15 -31.41 10.21
CA ARG A 40 -17.41 -32.24 9.25
C ARG A 40 -17.68 -31.77 7.82
N PHE A 41 -16.66 -31.72 6.97
CA PHE A 41 -16.79 -31.25 5.58
C PHE A 41 -17.15 -32.40 4.63
N PHE A 42 -16.46 -33.53 4.75
CA PHE A 42 -16.62 -34.67 3.85
C PHE A 42 -16.95 -35.95 4.61
N ALA A 43 -17.77 -36.83 4.04
CA ALA A 43 -18.00 -38.16 4.63
C ALA A 43 -16.69 -38.98 4.66
N ASN A 44 -15.88 -38.88 3.61
CA ASN A 44 -14.61 -39.57 3.46
C ASN A 44 -13.54 -39.03 4.44
N ASP A 45 -12.90 -39.92 5.22
CA ASP A 45 -11.90 -39.54 6.23
C ASP A 45 -10.63 -38.92 5.64
N VAL A 46 -10.20 -39.36 4.45
CA VAL A 46 -9.01 -38.81 3.79
C VAL A 46 -9.27 -37.37 3.33
N LEU A 47 -10.42 -37.13 2.67
CA LEU A 47 -10.81 -35.78 2.27
C LEU A 47 -11.00 -34.87 3.49
N GLU A 48 -11.64 -35.37 4.55
CA GLU A 48 -11.81 -34.63 5.80
C GLU A 48 -10.45 -34.27 6.44
N PHE A 49 -9.50 -35.21 6.47
CA PHE A 49 -8.15 -34.96 6.96
C PHE A 49 -7.46 -33.83 6.19
N LEU A 50 -7.60 -33.79 4.86
CA LEU A 50 -7.03 -32.74 4.01
C LEU A 50 -7.63 -31.34 4.25
N THR A 51 -8.82 -31.25 4.86
CA THR A 51 -9.42 -29.96 5.24
C THR A 51 -8.88 -29.38 6.54
N ARG A 52 -8.11 -30.16 7.32
CA ARG A 52 -7.67 -29.78 8.67
C ARG A 52 -6.20 -29.40 8.66
N THR A 53 -5.91 -28.12 8.83
CA THR A 53 -4.56 -27.57 8.83
C THR A 53 -4.24 -26.91 10.16
N LYS A 54 -3.21 -27.41 10.86
CA LYS A 54 -2.68 -26.75 12.06
C LYS A 54 -1.89 -25.51 11.68
N TRP A 55 -1.99 -24.44 12.49
CA TRP A 55 -1.33 -23.15 12.21
C TRP A 55 0.17 -23.27 11.93
N TRP A 56 0.90 -24.14 12.65
CA TRP A 56 2.34 -24.29 12.49
C TRP A 56 2.74 -25.01 11.20
N ALA A 57 1.80 -25.62 10.47
CA ALA A 57 2.08 -26.24 9.18
C ALA A 57 2.53 -25.19 8.16
N VAL A 58 1.94 -23.99 8.18
CA VAL A 58 2.26 -22.89 7.27
C VAL A 58 3.75 -22.49 7.38
N PRO A 59 4.28 -22.03 8.52
CA PRO A 59 5.70 -21.67 8.61
C PRO A 59 6.63 -22.87 8.40
N THR A 60 6.26 -24.07 8.87
CA THR A 60 7.12 -25.27 8.73
C THR A 60 7.32 -25.67 7.27
N ILE A 61 6.29 -25.55 6.43
CA ILE A 61 6.35 -25.92 5.01
C ILE A 61 6.99 -24.80 4.19
N TRP A 62 6.58 -23.55 4.42
CA TRP A 62 6.89 -22.46 3.51
C TRP A 62 8.18 -21.71 3.84
N LEU A 63 8.61 -21.63 5.11
CA LEU A 63 9.89 -20.98 5.44
C LEU A 63 11.11 -21.67 4.79
N PRO A 64 11.21 -23.01 4.74
CA PRO A 64 12.28 -23.67 3.99
C PRO A 64 12.27 -23.30 2.50
N VAL A 65 11.09 -23.19 1.87
CA VAL A 65 10.96 -22.76 0.47
C VAL A 65 11.44 -21.33 0.29
N VAL A 66 11.05 -20.42 1.19
CA VAL A 66 11.52 -19.02 1.23
C VAL A 66 13.05 -18.98 1.32
N CYS A 67 13.66 -19.72 2.26
CA CYS A 67 15.11 -19.77 2.43
C CYS A 67 15.82 -20.32 1.18
N CYS A 68 15.31 -21.39 0.58
CA CYS A 68 15.87 -21.97 -0.65
C CYS A 68 15.83 -20.97 -1.82
N LEU A 69 14.75 -20.22 -1.97
CA LEU A 69 14.60 -19.23 -3.04
C LEU A 69 15.50 -18.00 -2.84
N PHE A 70 15.64 -17.52 -1.60
CA PHE A 70 16.66 -16.50 -1.30
C PHE A 70 18.07 -17.00 -1.61
N GLY A 71 18.40 -18.22 -1.17
CA GLY A 71 19.69 -18.86 -1.48
C GLY A 71 19.92 -18.97 -2.99
N LYS A 72 18.88 -19.31 -3.77
CA LYS A 72 18.96 -19.35 -5.23
C LYS A 72 19.34 -18.01 -5.85
N SER A 73 18.72 -16.91 -5.44
CA SER A 73 19.09 -15.58 -5.95
C SER A 73 20.53 -15.19 -5.58
N ILE A 74 21.01 -15.56 -4.38
CA ILE A 74 22.41 -15.35 -3.98
C ILE A 74 23.35 -16.15 -4.89
N LEU A 75 23.06 -17.42 -5.14
CA LEU A 75 23.84 -18.27 -6.04
C LEU A 75 23.81 -17.77 -7.49
N MET A 76 22.78 -17.00 -7.87
CA MET A 76 22.67 -16.33 -9.17
C MET A 76 23.38 -14.97 -9.22
N GLY A 77 24.14 -14.60 -8.18
CA GLY A 77 25.04 -13.44 -8.17
C GLY A 77 24.54 -12.23 -7.38
N HIS A 78 23.38 -12.31 -6.74
CA HIS A 78 22.88 -11.20 -5.93
C HIS A 78 23.55 -11.13 -4.55
N THR A 79 23.79 -9.91 -4.08
CA THR A 79 24.29 -9.69 -2.72
C THR A 79 23.19 -9.95 -1.69
N ILE A 80 23.58 -10.19 -0.43
CA ILE A 80 22.63 -10.35 0.68
C ILE A 80 21.77 -9.09 0.85
N GLN A 81 22.35 -7.91 0.64
CA GLN A 81 21.66 -6.63 0.72
C GLN A 81 20.58 -6.51 -0.37
N GLU A 82 20.91 -6.87 -1.61
CA GLU A 82 19.93 -6.88 -2.71
C GLU A 82 18.77 -7.86 -2.43
N VAL A 83 19.09 -9.05 -1.93
CA VAL A 83 18.08 -10.06 -1.56
C VAL A 83 17.21 -9.57 -0.41
N ALA A 84 17.77 -8.92 0.59
CA ALA A 84 17.00 -8.32 1.68
C ALA A 84 16.05 -7.23 1.19
N LEU A 85 16.49 -6.36 0.26
CA LEU A 85 15.63 -5.34 -0.36
C LEU A 85 14.50 -5.98 -1.18
N MET A 86 14.82 -7.02 -1.98
CA MET A 86 13.81 -7.79 -2.72
C MET A 86 12.81 -8.47 -1.79
N ALA A 87 13.27 -9.01 -0.66
CA ALA A 87 12.41 -9.63 0.35
C ALA A 87 11.43 -8.62 0.93
N ILE A 88 11.91 -7.44 1.36
CA ILE A 88 11.09 -6.35 1.90
C ILE A 88 10.05 -5.90 0.87
N PHE A 89 10.46 -5.71 -0.38
CA PHE A 89 9.56 -5.32 -1.45
C PHE A 89 8.50 -6.39 -1.74
N GLY A 90 8.88 -7.68 -1.73
CA GLY A 90 7.95 -8.79 -1.86
C GLY A 90 6.92 -8.85 -0.73
N ILE A 91 7.34 -8.65 0.53
CA ILE A 91 6.42 -8.58 1.68
C ILE A 91 5.44 -7.40 1.51
N PHE A 92 5.93 -6.25 1.06
CA PHE A 92 5.06 -5.09 0.80
C PHE A 92 4.01 -5.40 -0.28
N ILE A 93 4.42 -5.99 -1.40
CA ILE A 93 3.49 -6.43 -2.46
C ILE A 93 2.48 -7.44 -1.92
N TRP A 94 2.91 -8.36 -1.04
CA TRP A 94 1.99 -9.30 -0.42
C TRP A 94 0.85 -8.60 0.33
N THR A 95 1.10 -7.50 1.05
CA THR A 95 0.01 -6.79 1.77
C THR A 95 -1.09 -6.29 0.82
N LEU A 96 -0.73 -5.94 -0.42
CA LEU A 96 -1.70 -5.56 -1.45
C LEU A 96 -2.45 -6.78 -2.01
N ILE A 97 -1.73 -7.91 -2.20
CA ILE A 97 -2.33 -9.18 -2.64
C ILE A 97 -3.30 -9.69 -1.58
N GLU A 98 -2.90 -9.69 -0.31
CA GLU A 98 -3.73 -10.02 0.85
C GLU A 98 -5.04 -9.26 0.82
N TYR A 99 -4.97 -7.92 0.77
CA TYR A 99 -6.16 -7.10 0.73
C TYR A 99 -7.05 -7.41 -0.49
N SER A 100 -6.42 -7.56 -1.66
CA SER A 100 -7.16 -7.81 -2.91
C SER A 100 -7.86 -9.18 -2.90
N LEU A 101 -7.17 -10.22 -2.42
CA LEU A 101 -7.77 -11.56 -2.28
C LEU A 101 -8.87 -11.52 -1.23
N HIS A 102 -8.62 -10.94 -0.07
CA HIS A 102 -9.61 -10.93 1.02
C HIS A 102 -10.88 -10.18 0.60
N ARG A 103 -10.76 -9.03 -0.06
CA ARG A 103 -11.94 -8.27 -0.49
C ARG A 103 -12.63 -8.83 -1.73
N PHE A 104 -11.88 -9.07 -2.81
CA PHE A 104 -12.50 -9.33 -4.13
C PHE A 104 -12.69 -10.81 -4.42
N LEU A 105 -11.97 -11.70 -3.73
CA LEU A 105 -12.11 -13.15 -3.91
C LEU A 105 -12.76 -13.83 -2.72
N PHE A 106 -12.33 -13.51 -1.49
CA PHE A 106 -12.83 -14.17 -0.28
C PHE A 106 -14.15 -13.59 0.22
N HIS A 107 -14.56 -12.41 -0.25
CA HIS A 107 -15.86 -11.79 -0.01
C HIS A 107 -16.67 -11.63 -1.31
N ILE A 108 -16.43 -12.50 -2.29
CA ILE A 108 -17.18 -12.48 -3.55
C ILE A 108 -18.62 -12.95 -3.33
N GLU A 109 -19.57 -12.19 -3.86
CA GLU A 109 -20.98 -12.61 -3.86
C GLU A 109 -21.22 -13.76 -4.86
N THR A 110 -21.64 -14.89 -4.34
CA THR A 110 -21.97 -16.12 -5.07
C THR A 110 -23.45 -16.49 -4.87
N LYS A 111 -24.06 -17.08 -5.90
CA LYS A 111 -25.48 -17.44 -5.91
C LYS A 111 -25.77 -18.87 -6.41
N THR A 112 -24.79 -19.54 -7.00
CA THR A 112 -24.99 -20.87 -7.62
C THR A 112 -24.40 -21.98 -6.77
N TYR A 113 -24.90 -23.20 -6.91
CA TYR A 113 -24.46 -24.36 -6.13
C TYR A 113 -22.92 -24.49 -6.04
N TRP A 114 -22.25 -24.50 -7.19
CA TRP A 114 -20.79 -24.69 -7.23
C TRP A 114 -20.01 -23.44 -6.80
N SER A 115 -20.51 -22.24 -7.08
CA SER A 115 -19.85 -21.01 -6.62
C SER A 115 -19.94 -20.84 -5.10
N ASN A 116 -21.10 -21.14 -4.51
CA ASN A 116 -21.30 -21.17 -3.05
C ASN A 116 -20.39 -22.22 -2.39
N THR A 117 -20.31 -23.41 -2.97
CA THR A 117 -19.44 -24.50 -2.47
C THR A 117 -17.96 -24.09 -2.52
N ALA A 118 -17.51 -23.49 -3.62
CA ALA A 118 -16.14 -23.00 -3.76
C ALA A 118 -15.84 -21.86 -2.78
N HIS A 119 -16.73 -20.86 -2.68
CA HIS A 119 -16.61 -19.76 -1.71
C HIS A 119 -16.51 -20.28 -0.27
N TYR A 120 -17.34 -21.28 0.07
CA TYR A 120 -17.35 -21.87 1.40
C TYR A 120 -16.01 -22.50 1.76
N LEU A 121 -15.39 -23.22 0.81
CA LEU A 121 -14.07 -23.83 1.01
C LEU A 121 -12.92 -22.81 1.03
N LEU A 122 -13.04 -21.68 0.33
CA LEU A 122 -12.01 -20.65 0.26
C LEU A 122 -11.98 -19.78 1.52
N HIS A 123 -13.15 -19.32 1.98
CA HIS A 123 -13.23 -18.38 3.10
C HIS A 123 -14.55 -18.42 3.88
N GLY A 124 -15.66 -18.79 3.23
CA GLY A 124 -16.97 -18.80 3.89
C GLY A 124 -17.03 -19.69 5.13
N CYS A 125 -16.31 -20.81 5.15
CA CYS A 125 -16.23 -21.66 6.33
C CYS A 125 -15.59 -20.97 7.54
N HIS A 126 -14.62 -20.10 7.29
CA HIS A 126 -13.96 -19.33 8.33
C HIS A 126 -14.90 -18.29 8.93
N HIS A 127 -15.65 -17.54 8.11
CA HIS A 127 -16.70 -16.64 8.62
C HIS A 127 -17.81 -17.37 9.37
N LYS A 128 -18.19 -18.56 8.89
CA LYS A 128 -19.24 -19.35 9.51
C LYS A 128 -18.80 -19.97 10.84
N HIS A 129 -17.55 -20.42 10.94
CA HIS A 129 -16.97 -21.07 12.12
C HIS A 129 -15.62 -20.44 12.50
N PRO A 130 -15.63 -19.17 12.97
CA PRO A 130 -14.39 -18.38 13.13
C PRO A 130 -13.43 -18.93 14.19
N MET A 131 -13.93 -19.77 15.11
CA MET A 131 -13.14 -20.35 16.20
C MET A 131 -12.69 -21.80 15.93
N ASP A 132 -12.92 -22.37 14.74
CA ASP A 132 -12.34 -23.67 14.34
C ASP A 132 -10.85 -23.51 14.00
N SER A 133 -10.00 -23.86 14.97
CA SER A 133 -8.54 -23.73 14.85
C SER A 133 -7.89 -24.57 13.73
N LEU A 134 -8.59 -25.55 13.17
CA LEU A 134 -8.04 -26.39 12.08
C LEU A 134 -8.49 -25.91 10.69
N ARG A 135 -9.36 -24.89 10.60
CA ARG A 135 -9.94 -24.40 9.34
C ARG A 135 -9.87 -22.87 9.23
N LEU A 136 -8.75 -22.33 9.70
CA LEU A 136 -8.48 -20.90 9.65
C LEU A 136 -7.36 -20.59 8.65
N VAL A 137 -6.21 -21.23 8.81
CA VAL A 137 -5.06 -21.02 7.91
C VAL A 137 -5.29 -21.71 6.57
N PHE A 138 -4.72 -21.14 5.51
CA PHE A 138 -4.94 -21.67 4.17
C PHE A 138 -4.25 -23.04 4.00
N PRO A 139 -4.93 -24.08 3.45
CA PRO A 139 -4.33 -25.40 3.31
C PRO A 139 -3.09 -25.38 2.39
N PRO A 140 -1.94 -25.99 2.78
CA PRO A 140 -0.71 -25.95 1.99
C PRO A 140 -0.86 -26.45 0.55
N THR A 141 -1.72 -27.46 0.32
CA THR A 141 -2.01 -27.95 -1.04
C THR A 141 -2.63 -26.86 -1.91
N ALA A 142 -3.58 -26.09 -1.36
CA ALA A 142 -4.21 -24.99 -2.08
C ALA A 142 -3.21 -23.84 -2.30
N THR A 143 -2.39 -23.50 -1.29
CA THR A 143 -1.30 -22.52 -1.42
C THR A 143 -0.34 -22.92 -2.55
N ALA A 144 0.07 -24.19 -2.62
CA ALA A 144 0.98 -24.69 -3.66
C ALA A 144 0.43 -24.49 -5.08
N ILE A 145 -0.88 -24.69 -5.26
CA ILE A 145 -1.55 -24.43 -6.54
C ILE A 145 -1.52 -22.94 -6.88
N LEU A 146 -1.82 -22.07 -5.90
CA LEU A 146 -1.80 -20.61 -6.09
C LEU A 146 -0.39 -20.05 -6.29
N CYS A 147 0.66 -20.70 -5.77
CA CYS A 147 2.05 -20.29 -6.02
C CYS A 147 2.41 -20.28 -7.51
N VAL A 148 1.79 -21.13 -8.34
CA VAL A 148 2.09 -21.21 -9.78
C VAL A 148 1.73 -19.92 -10.55
N PRO A 149 0.48 -19.41 -10.52
CA PRO A 149 0.15 -18.16 -11.19
C PRO A 149 0.91 -16.95 -10.59
N PHE A 150 1.12 -16.90 -9.26
CA PHE A 150 1.90 -15.82 -8.66
C PHE A 150 3.37 -15.84 -9.08
N TRP A 151 4.00 -17.02 -9.18
CA TRP A 151 5.36 -17.15 -9.69
C TRP A 151 5.45 -16.63 -11.13
N LYS A 152 4.51 -17.02 -12.00
CA LYS A 152 4.47 -16.55 -13.39
C LYS A 152 4.30 -15.04 -13.47
N LEU A 153 3.47 -14.46 -12.59
CA LEU A 153 3.28 -13.01 -12.52
C LEU A 153 4.57 -12.29 -12.13
N VAL A 154 5.28 -12.76 -11.09
CA VAL A 154 6.57 -12.16 -10.70
C VAL A 154 7.60 -12.33 -11.81
N ALA A 155 7.71 -13.53 -12.39
CA ALA A 155 8.64 -13.83 -13.47
C ALA A 155 8.38 -13.01 -14.76
N PHE A 156 7.16 -12.50 -14.95
CA PHE A 156 6.84 -11.63 -16.07
C PHE A 156 7.45 -10.23 -15.93
N PHE A 157 7.54 -9.71 -14.70
CA PHE A 157 8.08 -8.37 -14.42
C PHE A 157 9.55 -8.37 -13.99
N ALA A 158 10.07 -9.51 -13.54
CA ALA A 158 11.40 -9.64 -12.97
C ALA A 158 12.35 -10.44 -13.88
N THR A 159 13.66 -10.30 -13.64
CA THR A 159 14.65 -11.14 -14.33
C THR A 159 14.68 -12.54 -13.72
N PRO A 160 15.22 -13.55 -14.43
CA PRO A 160 15.37 -14.88 -13.86
C PRO A 160 16.16 -14.92 -12.54
N SER A 161 17.10 -13.99 -12.32
CA SER A 161 17.91 -13.90 -11.10
C SER A 161 17.21 -13.23 -9.92
N THR A 162 16.31 -12.27 -10.17
CA THR A 162 15.56 -11.55 -9.13
C THR A 162 14.22 -12.19 -8.78
N THR A 163 13.62 -12.94 -9.73
CA THR A 163 12.34 -13.64 -9.55
C THR A 163 12.29 -14.49 -8.26
N PRO A 164 13.30 -15.34 -7.95
CA PRO A 164 13.25 -16.18 -6.75
C PRO A 164 13.16 -15.35 -5.46
N ALA A 165 13.99 -14.32 -5.29
CA ALA A 165 13.98 -13.47 -4.11
C ALA A 165 12.70 -12.64 -3.98
N LEU A 166 12.19 -12.06 -5.08
CA LEU A 166 10.93 -11.30 -5.05
C LEU A 166 9.74 -12.19 -4.68
N PHE A 167 9.64 -13.37 -5.30
CA PHE A 167 8.60 -14.33 -4.96
C PHE A 167 8.74 -14.84 -3.52
N ALA A 168 9.96 -15.12 -3.05
CA ALA A 168 10.23 -15.52 -1.68
C ALA A 168 9.82 -14.45 -0.65
N GLY A 169 10.04 -13.17 -0.96
CA GLY A 169 9.52 -12.05 -0.16
C GLY A 169 8.00 -12.07 -0.07
N GLY A 170 7.30 -12.26 -1.20
CA GLY A 170 5.84 -12.39 -1.22
C GLY A 170 5.33 -13.59 -0.43
N LEU A 171 5.97 -14.76 -0.59
CA LEU A 171 5.65 -15.98 0.16
C LEU A 171 5.93 -15.84 1.66
N LEU A 172 6.98 -15.12 2.05
CA LEU A 172 7.24 -14.76 3.44
C LEU A 172 6.13 -13.85 3.99
N GLY A 173 5.67 -12.88 3.19
CA GLY A 173 4.50 -12.07 3.51
C GLY A 173 3.25 -12.92 3.77
N TYR A 174 3.00 -13.93 2.93
CA TYR A 174 1.92 -14.90 3.14
C TYR A 174 2.04 -15.66 4.46
N VAL A 175 3.23 -16.16 4.80
CA VAL A 175 3.44 -16.84 6.08
C VAL A 175 3.16 -15.90 7.26
N MET A 176 3.62 -14.65 7.17
CA MET A 176 3.33 -13.62 8.18
C MET A 176 1.83 -13.35 8.30
N TYR A 177 1.12 -13.28 7.17
CA TYR A 177 -0.34 -13.11 7.11
C TYR A 177 -1.09 -14.25 7.82
N ASP A 178 -0.87 -15.50 7.42
CA ASP A 178 -1.64 -16.63 7.95
C ASP A 178 -1.39 -16.83 9.45
N CYS A 179 -0.13 -16.63 9.89
CA CYS A 179 0.22 -16.69 11.31
C CYS A 179 -0.41 -15.53 12.10
N THR A 180 -0.43 -14.32 11.53
CA THR A 180 -1.08 -13.16 12.15
C THR A 180 -2.58 -13.42 12.27
N HIS A 181 -3.22 -13.85 11.18
CA HIS A 181 -4.64 -14.16 11.12
C HIS A 181 -5.05 -15.16 12.21
N TYR A 182 -4.30 -16.25 12.33
CA TYR A 182 -4.53 -17.25 13.37
C TYR A 182 -4.36 -16.67 14.78
N TYR A 183 -3.32 -15.86 15.00
CA TYR A 183 -3.05 -15.22 16.27
C TYR A 183 -4.13 -14.20 16.67
N LEU A 184 -4.75 -13.50 15.71
CA LEU A 184 -5.85 -12.56 16.00
C LEU A 184 -7.07 -13.29 16.59
N HIS A 185 -7.41 -14.49 16.09
CA HIS A 185 -8.50 -15.29 16.64
C HIS A 185 -8.14 -15.97 17.95
N HIS A 186 -7.00 -16.67 18.00
CA HIS A 186 -6.67 -17.58 19.11
C HIS A 186 -5.69 -17.03 20.15
N GLY A 187 -4.98 -15.95 19.85
CA GLY A 187 -4.02 -15.30 20.75
C GLY A 187 -4.65 -14.27 21.69
N GLN A 188 -3.87 -13.75 22.64
CA GLN A 188 -4.28 -12.67 23.54
C GLN A 188 -3.25 -11.53 23.50
N PRO A 189 -3.26 -10.71 22.42
CA PRO A 189 -2.35 -9.57 22.33
C PRO A 189 -2.63 -8.56 23.45
N SER A 190 -1.60 -8.23 24.23
CA SER A 190 -1.68 -7.27 25.33
C SER A 190 -1.25 -5.85 24.94
N GLN A 191 -0.50 -5.72 23.85
CA GLN A 191 0.08 -4.44 23.39
C GLN A 191 -0.43 -4.07 22.00
N ASP A 192 -0.53 -2.76 21.78
CA ASP A 192 -0.69 -2.22 20.43
C ASP A 192 0.61 -2.37 19.65
N PRO A 193 0.53 -2.62 18.33
CA PRO A 193 -0.67 -2.56 17.48
C PRO A 193 -1.47 -3.88 17.35
N ALA A 194 -0.97 -5.01 17.86
CA ALA A 194 -1.63 -6.31 17.70
C ALA A 194 -3.00 -6.37 18.38
N LYS A 195 -3.17 -5.68 19.52
CA LYS A 195 -4.45 -5.56 20.22
C LYS A 195 -5.50 -4.83 19.37
N HIS A 196 -5.11 -3.71 18.74
CA HIS A 196 -5.94 -3.01 17.77
C HIS A 196 -6.33 -3.91 16.59
N LEU A 197 -5.36 -4.59 15.95
CA LEU A 197 -5.66 -5.50 14.83
C LEU A 197 -6.62 -6.63 15.21
N LYS A 198 -6.49 -7.18 16.42
CA LYS A 198 -7.44 -8.19 16.91
C LYS A 198 -8.86 -7.62 16.98
N ARG A 199 -9.03 -6.47 17.62
CA ARG A 199 -10.35 -5.82 17.70
C ARG A 199 -10.89 -5.49 16.31
N TYR A 200 -10.04 -4.98 15.43
CA TYR A 200 -10.35 -4.63 14.05
C TYR A 200 -10.87 -5.84 13.26
N HIS A 201 -10.12 -6.94 13.25
CA HIS A 201 -10.49 -8.16 12.53
C HIS A 201 -11.71 -8.87 13.15
N LEU A 202 -11.84 -8.88 14.48
CA LEU A 202 -13.05 -9.44 15.11
C LEU A 202 -14.30 -8.59 14.80
N ASN A 203 -14.18 -7.28 14.64
CA ASN A 203 -15.29 -6.46 14.15
C ASN A 203 -15.67 -6.83 12.71
N HIS A 204 -14.68 -7.12 11.86
CA HIS A 204 -14.94 -7.64 10.51
C HIS A 204 -15.78 -8.93 10.56
N HIS A 205 -15.46 -9.89 11.44
CA HIS A 205 -16.24 -11.12 11.59
C HIS A 205 -17.66 -10.91 12.15
N PHE A 206 -17.78 -10.11 13.22
CA PHE A 206 -18.97 -10.11 14.08
C PHE A 206 -19.85 -8.86 13.98
N ARG A 207 -19.43 -7.82 13.24
CA ARG A 207 -20.15 -6.54 13.18
C ARG A 207 -20.29 -5.95 11.78
N ILE A 208 -19.18 -5.81 11.05
CA ILE A 208 -19.11 -5.03 9.80
C ILE A 208 -18.25 -5.83 8.80
N GLN A 209 -18.86 -6.76 8.07
CA GLN A 209 -18.15 -7.73 7.22
C GLN A 209 -17.73 -7.16 5.87
N ASP A 210 -18.35 -6.06 5.44
CA ASP A 210 -18.05 -5.33 4.22
C ASP A 210 -16.85 -4.36 4.36
N MET A 211 -16.22 -4.34 5.55
CA MET A 211 -15.05 -3.52 5.87
C MET A 211 -14.02 -4.35 6.64
N GLY A 212 -12.76 -3.96 6.63
CA GLY A 212 -11.76 -4.62 7.48
C GLY A 212 -11.04 -5.78 6.82
N PHE A 213 -10.73 -5.67 5.53
CA PHE A 213 -10.12 -6.75 4.75
C PHE A 213 -8.61 -6.89 4.99
N GLY A 214 -7.95 -5.89 5.56
CA GLY A 214 -6.54 -5.97 5.93
C GLY A 214 -6.33 -6.72 7.24
N ILE A 215 -5.60 -7.83 7.21
CA ILE A 215 -5.32 -8.66 8.38
C ILE A 215 -3.99 -8.30 9.02
N THR A 216 -2.94 -8.11 8.20
CA THR A 216 -1.60 -7.72 8.65
C THR A 216 -1.49 -6.23 8.93
N SER A 217 -2.33 -5.42 8.28
CA SER A 217 -2.46 -3.99 8.53
C SER A 217 -3.78 -3.44 7.99
N SER A 218 -4.22 -2.30 8.50
CA SER A 218 -5.40 -1.59 7.98
C SER A 218 -5.07 -0.63 6.83
N LEU A 219 -3.81 -0.63 6.32
CA LEU A 219 -3.32 0.34 5.33
C LEU A 219 -4.29 0.51 4.14
N TRP A 220 -4.68 -0.62 3.58
CA TRP A 220 -5.50 -0.64 2.38
C TRP A 220 -6.98 -0.31 2.71
N ASP A 221 -7.48 -0.61 3.90
CA ASP A 221 -8.85 -0.27 4.28
C ASP A 221 -9.11 1.22 4.54
N THR A 222 -8.06 2.03 4.74
CA THR A 222 -8.17 3.33 5.42
C THR A 222 -9.07 4.36 4.73
N VAL A 223 -9.27 4.32 3.40
CA VAL A 223 -9.97 5.41 2.69
C VAL A 223 -10.81 5.04 1.48
N GLY A 224 -10.58 3.90 0.83
CA GLY A 224 -11.12 3.73 -0.51
C GLY A 224 -12.64 3.47 -0.57
N HIS A 225 -13.30 3.22 0.57
CA HIS A 225 -14.75 3.04 0.65
C HIS A 225 -15.51 4.34 0.99
N LEU A 226 -14.81 5.45 1.23
CA LEU A 226 -15.45 6.71 1.59
C LEU A 226 -16.11 7.34 0.37
N GLU A 227 -17.44 7.45 0.38
CA GLU A 227 -18.22 8.13 -0.67
C GLU A 227 -17.82 9.62 -0.76
N ASP A 228 -17.65 10.29 0.39
CA ASP A 228 -17.23 11.69 0.49
C ASP A 228 -15.71 11.86 0.67
N TYR A 229 -14.91 10.94 0.11
CA TYR A 229 -13.45 10.93 0.27
C TYR A 229 -12.78 12.28 0.00
N GLN A 230 -13.19 12.97 -1.08
CA GLN A 230 -12.59 14.21 -1.53
C GLN A 230 -12.82 15.38 -0.56
N GLU A 231 -13.95 15.39 0.15
CA GLU A 231 -14.18 16.36 1.22
C GLU A 231 -13.42 15.96 2.48
N TRP A 232 -13.56 14.69 2.90
CA TRP A 232 -12.95 14.16 4.12
C TRP A 232 -11.43 14.32 4.16
N VAL A 233 -10.73 14.03 3.06
CA VAL A 233 -9.27 14.02 3.01
C VAL A 233 -8.66 15.43 3.13
N HIS A 234 -9.39 16.46 2.70
CA HIS A 234 -8.97 17.85 2.75
C HIS A 234 -9.46 18.60 4.00
N GLN A 235 -10.01 17.88 4.98
CA GLN A 235 -10.31 18.42 6.31
C GLN A 235 -9.14 18.09 7.26
N PRO A 236 -8.16 18.99 7.43
CA PRO A 236 -6.91 18.70 8.13
C PRO A 236 -7.13 18.46 9.63
N ILE A 237 -6.43 17.47 10.16
CA ILE A 237 -6.33 17.17 11.59
C ILE A 237 -4.97 17.69 12.07
N PRO A 238 -4.92 18.73 12.93
CA PRO A 238 -3.67 19.34 13.37
C PRO A 238 -3.00 18.51 14.49
N SER A 239 -2.59 17.29 14.17
CA SER A 239 -1.82 16.39 15.06
C SER A 239 -0.37 16.28 14.59
N LYS A 240 0.57 16.23 15.54
CA LYS A 240 2.00 16.00 15.24
C LYS A 240 2.29 14.59 14.75
N GLU A 241 1.40 13.65 15.03
CA GLU A 241 1.53 12.25 14.64
C GLU A 241 0.23 11.81 13.97
N GLY A 242 0.35 11.25 12.76
CA GLY A 242 -0.75 10.58 12.09
C GLY A 242 -0.89 9.12 12.52
N PRO A 243 -1.96 8.43 12.07
CA PRO A 243 -2.18 7.03 12.38
C PRO A 243 -1.07 6.14 11.79
N ARG A 244 -0.83 5.00 12.44
CA ARG A 244 0.06 3.96 11.88
C ARG A 244 -0.60 3.31 10.67
N PHE A 245 0.21 3.00 9.66
CA PHE A 245 -0.22 2.24 8.50
C PHE A 245 -0.05 0.75 8.72
N PHE A 246 1.04 0.34 9.38
CA PHE A 246 1.35 -1.05 9.65
C PHE A 246 1.49 -1.35 11.14
N ALA A 247 1.00 -2.52 11.52
CA ALA A 247 1.26 -3.07 12.84
C ALA A 247 2.73 -3.51 12.99
N ASN A 248 3.33 -4.01 11.91
CA ASN A 248 4.74 -4.37 11.89
C ASN A 248 5.63 -3.12 11.89
N ASP A 249 6.60 -3.05 12.80
CA ASP A 249 7.48 -1.88 12.93
C ASP A 249 8.42 -1.68 11.74
N ILE A 250 8.84 -2.74 11.05
CA ILE A 250 9.71 -2.64 9.87
C ILE A 250 8.91 -2.05 8.70
N LEU A 251 7.70 -2.54 8.44
CA LEU A 251 6.84 -1.99 7.38
C LEU A 251 6.41 -0.56 7.70
N GLU A 252 6.06 -0.27 8.96
CA GLU A 252 5.74 1.08 9.40
C GLU A 252 6.92 2.03 9.22
N PHE A 253 8.15 1.58 9.52
CA PHE A 253 9.37 2.35 9.30
C PHE A 253 9.53 2.77 7.83
N LEU A 254 9.19 1.91 6.86
CA LEU A 254 9.26 2.24 5.43
C LEU A 254 8.26 3.33 5.00
N THR A 255 7.21 3.55 5.78
CA THR A 255 6.24 4.64 5.54
C THR A 255 6.68 5.97 6.12
N ARG A 256 7.74 5.98 6.94
CA ARG A 256 8.19 7.15 7.71
C ARG A 256 9.52 7.66 7.15
N THR A 257 9.46 8.79 6.45
CA THR A 257 10.64 9.41 5.83
C THR A 257 10.99 10.70 6.56
N LYS A 258 12.16 10.73 7.19
CA LYS A 258 12.71 11.97 7.77
C LYS A 258 13.13 12.92 6.66
N TRP A 259 12.92 14.22 6.83
CA TRP A 259 13.22 15.25 5.83
C TRP A 259 14.65 15.17 5.26
N TRP A 260 15.65 14.87 6.10
CA TRP A 260 17.06 14.81 5.69
C TRP A 260 17.38 13.59 4.83
N ALA A 261 16.50 12.59 4.75
CA ALA A 261 16.70 11.42 3.90
C ALA A 261 16.73 11.83 2.41
N VAL A 262 15.88 12.78 2.00
CA VAL A 262 15.81 13.29 0.63
C VAL A 262 17.16 13.86 0.15
N PRO A 263 17.76 14.90 0.80
CA PRO A 263 19.05 15.41 0.36
C PRO A 263 20.18 14.40 0.52
N THR A 264 20.17 13.56 1.56
CA THR A 264 21.22 12.56 1.79
C THR A 264 21.28 11.52 0.67
N ILE A 265 20.13 11.09 0.15
CA ILE A 265 20.05 10.07 -0.91
C ILE A 265 20.26 10.70 -2.28
N TRP A 266 19.62 11.83 -2.55
CA TRP A 266 19.53 12.35 -3.92
C TRP A 266 20.64 13.33 -4.30
N LEU A 267 21.23 14.08 -3.35
CA LEU A 267 22.35 14.98 -3.69
C LEU A 267 23.58 14.24 -4.21
N PRO A 268 24.00 13.08 -3.64
CA PRO A 268 25.08 12.29 -4.24
C PRO A 268 24.78 11.87 -5.69
N VAL A 269 23.54 11.46 -5.98
CA VAL A 269 23.12 11.10 -7.35
C VAL A 269 23.22 12.30 -8.29
N VAL A 270 22.73 13.46 -7.86
CA VAL A 270 22.86 14.74 -8.59
C VAL A 270 24.32 15.06 -8.88
N CYS A 271 25.20 14.99 -7.88
CA CYS A 271 26.63 15.23 -8.03
C CYS A 271 27.29 14.25 -9.00
N CYS A 272 26.99 12.95 -8.89
CA CYS A 272 27.50 11.93 -9.80
C CYS A 272 27.09 12.22 -11.25
N PHE A 273 25.86 12.67 -11.48
CA PHE A 273 25.38 13.00 -12.82
C PHE A 273 26.00 14.26 -13.40
N PHE A 274 26.22 15.30 -12.59
CA PHE A 274 26.98 16.48 -13.04
C PHE A 274 28.44 16.13 -13.37
N VAL A 275 29.11 15.35 -12.51
CA VAL A 275 30.47 14.86 -12.79
C VAL A 275 30.49 14.03 -14.08
N LYS A 276 29.51 13.14 -14.27
CA LYS A 276 29.39 12.34 -15.49
C LYS A 276 29.19 13.21 -16.73
N SER A 277 28.39 14.26 -16.67
CA SER A 277 28.22 15.21 -17.79
C SER A 277 29.55 15.88 -18.17
N ILE A 278 30.34 16.31 -17.18
CA ILE A 278 31.68 16.88 -17.42
C ILE A 278 32.60 15.84 -18.07
N LEU A 279 32.61 14.60 -17.57
CA LEU A 279 33.40 13.50 -18.15
C LEU A 279 32.97 13.12 -19.56
N MET A 280 31.72 13.40 -19.94
CA MET A 280 31.19 13.22 -21.30
C MET A 280 31.55 14.37 -22.25
N GLY A 281 32.27 15.40 -21.78
CA GLY A 281 32.84 16.47 -22.60
C GLY A 281 32.24 17.85 -22.39
N HIS A 282 31.22 18.01 -21.53
CA HIS A 282 30.66 19.32 -21.24
C HIS A 282 31.58 20.15 -20.35
N THR A 283 31.65 21.45 -20.63
CA THR A 283 32.29 22.42 -19.75
C THR A 283 31.45 22.64 -18.49
N ILE A 284 32.09 23.12 -17.42
CA ILE A 284 31.40 23.46 -16.16
C ILE A 284 30.30 24.51 -16.40
N GLN A 285 30.51 25.45 -17.32
CA GLN A 285 29.54 26.49 -17.65
C GLN A 285 28.30 25.91 -18.34
N GLU A 286 28.48 25.00 -19.30
CA GLU A 286 27.36 24.31 -19.97
C GLU A 286 26.55 23.49 -18.95
N VAL A 287 27.23 22.74 -18.08
CA VAL A 287 26.58 21.98 -17.00
C VAL A 287 25.81 22.90 -16.06
N ALA A 288 26.36 24.06 -15.69
CA ALA A 288 25.67 25.02 -14.83
C ALA A 288 24.40 25.60 -15.50
N VAL A 289 24.47 25.96 -16.78
CA VAL A 289 23.31 26.45 -17.54
C VAL A 289 22.24 25.37 -17.65
N MET A 290 22.63 24.14 -17.98
CA MET A 290 21.72 22.99 -18.07
C MET A 290 21.11 22.64 -16.72
N ALA A 291 21.87 22.74 -15.63
CA ALA A 291 21.38 22.54 -14.28
C ALA A 291 20.30 23.58 -13.92
N ILE A 292 20.54 24.87 -14.22
CA ILE A 292 19.56 25.94 -13.99
C ILE A 292 18.31 25.72 -14.83
N PHE A 293 18.47 25.33 -16.10
CA PHE A 293 17.35 25.03 -16.97
C PHE A 293 16.54 23.82 -16.46
N GLY A 294 17.19 22.76 -15.99
CA GLY A 294 16.55 21.62 -15.36
C GLY A 294 15.78 21.99 -14.09
N MET A 295 16.35 22.84 -13.22
CA MET A 295 15.66 23.37 -12.03
C MET A 295 14.44 24.21 -12.42
N PHE A 296 14.53 25.01 -13.49
CA PHE A 296 13.39 25.77 -13.99
C PHE A 296 12.28 24.84 -14.50
N ILE A 297 12.61 23.82 -15.30
CA ILE A 297 11.64 22.79 -15.74
C ILE A 297 11.00 22.11 -14.52
N TRP A 298 11.77 21.80 -13.48
CA TRP A 298 11.23 21.21 -12.26
C TRP A 298 10.11 22.08 -11.65
N THR A 299 10.23 23.40 -11.63
CA THR A 299 9.16 24.25 -11.06
C THR A 299 7.82 24.08 -11.79
N LEU A 300 7.85 23.82 -13.11
CA LEU A 300 6.65 23.52 -13.90
C LEU A 300 6.12 22.11 -13.63
N ILE A 301 7.02 21.13 -13.48
CA ILE A 301 6.68 19.75 -13.10
C ILE A 301 6.02 19.75 -11.72
N GLU A 302 6.61 20.44 -10.75
CA GLU A 302 6.07 20.64 -9.39
C GLU A 302 4.63 21.14 -9.46
N TYR A 303 4.39 22.25 -10.16
CA TYR A 303 3.05 22.82 -10.33
C TYR A 303 2.08 21.82 -10.97
N SER A 304 2.52 21.12 -12.02
CA SER A 304 1.68 20.18 -12.77
C SER A 304 1.33 18.95 -11.94
N LEU A 305 2.31 18.36 -11.24
CA LEU A 305 2.09 17.22 -10.35
C LEU A 305 1.17 17.63 -9.20
N HIS A 306 1.43 18.77 -8.56
CA HIS A 306 0.63 19.20 -7.42
C HIS A 306 -0.83 19.47 -7.84
N ARG A 307 -1.06 20.16 -8.96
CA ARG A 307 -2.41 20.47 -9.43
C ARG A 307 -3.15 19.28 -10.03
N PHE A 308 -2.53 18.52 -10.93
CA PHE A 308 -3.25 17.54 -11.75
C PHE A 308 -3.12 16.09 -11.28
N LEU A 309 -2.13 15.77 -10.45
CA LEU A 309 -1.94 14.43 -9.89
C LEU A 309 -2.25 14.38 -8.39
N PHE A 310 -1.74 15.32 -7.61
CA PHE A 310 -1.89 15.32 -6.16
C PHE A 310 -3.22 15.89 -5.67
N HIS A 311 -3.93 16.66 -6.51
CA HIS A 311 -5.29 17.16 -6.29
C HIS A 311 -6.29 16.57 -7.31
N ILE A 312 -6.01 15.37 -7.83
CA ILE A 312 -6.92 14.69 -8.74
C ILE A 312 -8.19 14.25 -8.00
N GLU A 313 -9.36 14.48 -8.60
CA GLU A 313 -10.61 13.95 -8.09
C GLU A 313 -10.70 12.44 -8.34
N THR A 314 -11.02 11.70 -7.29
CA THR A 314 -11.08 10.24 -7.28
C THR A 314 -12.41 9.76 -6.72
N LYS A 315 -12.93 8.66 -7.29
CA LYS A 315 -14.25 8.10 -6.96
C LYS A 315 -14.26 6.60 -6.73
N THR A 316 -13.17 5.92 -7.05
CA THR A 316 -13.06 4.47 -6.91
C THR A 316 -12.14 4.14 -5.76
N TYR A 317 -12.31 2.96 -5.18
CA TYR A 317 -11.49 2.52 -4.07
C TYR A 317 -9.98 2.63 -4.34
N TRP A 318 -9.52 2.13 -5.48
CA TRP A 318 -8.09 2.16 -5.83
C TRP A 318 -7.59 3.57 -6.12
N SER A 319 -8.40 4.42 -6.76
CA SER A 319 -8.01 5.80 -7.01
C SER A 319 -7.94 6.63 -5.71
N ASN A 320 -8.92 6.48 -4.81
CA ASN A 320 -8.91 7.11 -3.48
C ASN A 320 -7.68 6.68 -2.67
N THR A 321 -7.39 5.38 -2.65
CA THR A 321 -6.24 4.82 -1.93
C THR A 321 -4.91 5.33 -2.49
N ALA A 322 -4.75 5.34 -3.82
CA ALA A 322 -3.56 5.90 -4.46
C ALA A 322 -3.40 7.39 -4.16
N HIS A 323 -4.48 8.18 -4.27
CA HIS A 323 -4.47 9.60 -3.92
C HIS A 323 -4.05 9.83 -2.46
N TYR A 324 -4.57 9.02 -1.54
CA TYR A 324 -4.27 9.16 -0.12
C TYR A 324 -2.79 8.93 0.18
N LEU A 325 -2.19 7.91 -0.45
CA LEU A 325 -0.77 7.61 -0.28
C LEU A 325 0.15 8.61 -0.99
N LEU A 326 -0.29 9.21 -2.10
CA LEU A 326 0.49 10.19 -2.85
C LEU A 326 0.50 11.57 -2.19
N HIS A 327 -0.66 12.06 -1.73
CA HIS A 327 -0.78 13.41 -1.19
C HIS A 327 -1.90 13.61 -0.17
N GLY A 328 -2.99 12.84 -0.28
CA GLY A 328 -4.15 13.00 0.60
C GLY A 328 -3.82 12.83 2.10
N PHE A 329 -2.91 11.92 2.46
CA PHE A 329 -2.45 11.78 3.84
C PHE A 329 -1.82 13.08 4.36
N HIS A 330 -1.02 13.75 3.53
CA HIS A 330 -0.38 15.00 3.90
C HIS A 330 -1.42 16.11 4.13
N HIS A 331 -2.43 16.25 3.27
CA HIS A 331 -3.55 17.19 3.51
C HIS A 331 -4.34 16.84 4.78
N LYS A 332 -4.55 15.56 5.06
CA LYS A 332 -5.29 15.11 6.23
C LYS A 332 -4.50 15.29 7.53
N HIS A 333 -3.19 15.08 7.49
CA HIS A 333 -2.28 15.15 8.63
C HIS A 333 -1.06 16.05 8.32
N PRO A 334 -1.27 17.35 8.09
CA PRO A 334 -0.23 18.24 7.56
C PRO A 334 0.94 18.47 8.52
N MET A 335 0.76 18.12 9.80
CA MET A 335 1.77 18.28 10.85
C MET A 335 2.53 16.97 11.18
N ASP A 336 2.27 15.86 10.49
CA ASP A 336 3.07 14.63 10.62
C ASP A 336 4.41 14.79 9.88
N SER A 337 5.46 15.06 10.66
CA SER A 337 6.81 15.30 10.14
C SER A 337 7.48 14.11 9.46
N LEU A 338 6.95 12.90 9.58
CA LEU A 338 7.53 11.69 8.96
C LEU A 338 6.82 11.30 7.66
N ARG A 339 5.74 11.99 7.28
CA ARG A 339 4.91 11.64 6.10
C ARG A 339 4.55 12.86 5.26
N LEU A 340 5.52 13.77 5.15
CA LEU A 340 5.42 14.98 4.34
C LEU A 340 6.25 14.86 3.07
N VAL A 341 7.53 14.54 3.22
CA VAL A 341 8.44 14.39 2.08
C VAL A 341 8.18 13.06 1.37
N PHE A 342 8.42 13.01 0.07
CA PHE A 342 8.22 11.78 -0.68
C PHE A 342 9.19 10.68 -0.20
N PRO A 343 8.70 9.46 0.07
CA PRO A 343 9.57 8.32 0.33
C PRO A 343 10.51 8.08 -0.86
N PRO A 344 11.83 7.87 -0.65
CA PRO A 344 12.80 7.71 -1.75
C PRO A 344 12.40 6.64 -2.77
N THR A 345 11.76 5.56 -2.33
CA THR A 345 11.24 4.51 -3.22
C THR A 345 10.17 5.04 -4.17
N ALA A 346 9.23 5.85 -3.67
CA ALA A 346 8.19 6.46 -4.50
C ALA A 346 8.81 7.48 -5.48
N THR A 347 9.74 8.30 -5.01
CA THR A 347 10.50 9.23 -5.86
C THR A 347 11.22 8.49 -6.99
N ALA A 348 11.91 7.39 -6.69
CA ALA A 348 12.63 6.60 -7.70
C ALA A 348 11.69 6.09 -8.82
N ILE A 349 10.48 5.64 -8.45
CA ILE A 349 9.46 5.20 -9.41
C ILE A 349 8.99 6.38 -10.28
N LEU A 350 8.66 7.52 -9.65
CA LEU A 350 8.20 8.71 -10.36
C LEU A 350 9.29 9.32 -11.25
N CYS A 351 10.57 9.15 -10.93
CA CYS A 351 11.68 9.61 -11.76
C CYS A 351 11.80 8.85 -13.10
N VAL A 352 11.33 7.60 -13.21
CA VAL A 352 11.46 6.78 -14.43
C VAL A 352 10.84 7.44 -15.68
N PRO A 353 9.57 7.90 -15.67
CA PRO A 353 9.00 8.59 -16.83
C PRO A 353 9.74 9.90 -17.16
N PHE A 354 10.17 10.67 -16.16
CA PHE A 354 10.93 11.91 -16.40
C PHE A 354 12.31 11.65 -16.98
N TRP A 355 13.02 10.60 -16.52
CA TRP A 355 14.29 10.18 -17.08
C TRP A 355 14.15 9.84 -18.57
N LYS A 356 13.12 9.04 -18.92
CA LYS A 356 12.83 8.71 -20.32
C LYS A 356 12.49 9.96 -21.13
N LEU A 357 11.65 10.85 -20.60
CA LEU A 357 11.26 12.09 -21.29
C LEU A 357 12.47 12.98 -21.58
N VAL A 358 13.33 13.23 -20.58
CA VAL A 358 14.55 14.04 -20.77
C VAL A 358 15.49 13.37 -21.77
N GLY A 359 15.64 12.04 -21.68
CA GLY A 359 16.42 11.26 -22.65
C GLY A 359 15.91 11.40 -24.09
N HIS A 360 14.59 11.51 -24.31
CA HIS A 360 14.01 11.70 -25.63
C HIS A 360 14.10 13.15 -26.14
N CYS A 361 13.88 14.15 -25.26
CA CYS A 361 13.75 15.55 -25.66
C CYS A 361 15.08 16.30 -25.72
N PHE A 362 16.00 16.02 -24.80
CA PHE A 362 17.20 16.84 -24.60
C PHE A 362 18.50 16.04 -24.68
N TRP A 363 18.46 14.72 -24.48
CA TRP A 363 19.62 13.81 -24.49
C TRP A 363 20.74 14.15 -23.50
N ASP A 364 20.51 15.04 -22.53
CA ASP A 364 21.55 15.47 -21.58
C ASP A 364 21.23 15.14 -20.11
N ILE A 365 22.17 14.46 -19.48
CA ILE A 365 22.10 14.03 -18.08
C ILE A 365 22.17 15.21 -17.09
N ALA A 366 22.79 16.33 -17.46
CA ALA A 366 22.87 17.53 -16.62
C ALA A 366 21.51 18.21 -16.45
N ILE A 367 20.66 18.19 -17.48
CA ILE A 367 19.29 18.73 -17.37
C ILE A 367 18.47 17.88 -16.39
N PHE A 368 18.56 16.54 -16.50
CA PHE A 368 17.91 15.65 -15.55
C PHE A 368 18.43 15.86 -14.12
N ALA A 369 19.75 15.99 -13.94
CA ALA A 369 20.36 16.26 -12.64
C ALA A 369 19.93 17.62 -12.05
N GLY A 370 19.78 18.65 -12.89
CA GLY A 370 19.19 19.93 -12.51
C GLY A 370 17.74 19.81 -12.07
N GLY A 371 16.93 19.02 -12.78
CA GLY A 371 15.54 18.72 -12.38
C GLY A 371 15.47 17.99 -11.04
N LEU A 372 16.32 16.98 -10.83
CA LEU A 372 16.42 16.24 -9.56
C LEU A 372 16.90 17.13 -8.41
N LEU A 373 17.82 18.06 -8.66
CA LEU A 373 18.21 19.09 -7.69
C LEU A 373 17.02 20.00 -7.34
N GLY A 374 16.25 20.42 -8.34
CA GLY A 374 15.00 21.16 -8.14
C GLY A 374 14.02 20.41 -7.23
N TYR A 375 13.85 19.10 -7.43
CA TYR A 375 13.05 18.24 -6.57
C TYR A 375 13.54 18.23 -5.12
N VAL A 376 14.85 18.05 -4.89
CA VAL A 376 15.41 18.06 -3.52
C VAL A 376 15.13 19.41 -2.85
N MET A 377 15.29 20.51 -3.57
CA MET A 377 14.99 21.86 -3.07
C MET A 377 13.49 22.02 -2.77
N TYR A 378 12.62 21.49 -3.62
CA TYR A 378 11.17 21.47 -3.40
C TYR A 378 10.78 20.75 -2.12
N ASP A 379 11.20 19.50 -1.93
CA ASP A 379 10.78 18.69 -0.78
C ASP A 379 11.31 19.28 0.54
N CYS A 380 12.55 19.78 0.52
CA CYS A 380 13.12 20.48 1.68
C CYS A 380 12.39 21.80 1.97
N THR A 381 12.02 22.56 0.94
CA THR A 381 11.25 23.79 1.09
C THR A 381 9.87 23.47 1.67
N HIS A 382 9.16 22.51 1.08
CA HIS A 382 7.84 22.06 1.53
C HIS A 382 7.85 21.68 3.02
N TYR A 383 8.82 20.86 3.43
CA TYR A 383 8.99 20.49 4.83
C TYR A 383 9.25 21.70 5.74
N TYR A 384 10.12 22.62 5.29
CA TYR A 384 10.45 23.84 6.03
C TYR A 384 9.25 24.79 6.15
N LEU A 385 8.36 24.86 5.16
CA LEU A 385 7.14 25.68 5.25
C LEU A 385 6.20 25.18 6.36
N HIS A 386 6.06 23.86 6.55
CA HIS A 386 5.25 23.31 7.64
C HIS A 386 5.95 23.46 9.01
N HIS A 387 7.20 22.99 9.13
CA HIS A 387 7.84 22.80 10.43
C HIS A 387 8.86 23.87 10.83
N GLY A 388 9.31 24.70 9.87
CA GLY A 388 10.27 25.77 10.12
C GLY A 388 9.63 27.07 10.63
N GLN A 389 10.47 27.98 11.12
CA GLN A 389 10.08 29.33 11.53
C GLN A 389 10.84 30.37 10.68
N PRO A 390 10.37 30.65 9.44
CA PRO A 390 11.06 31.58 8.55
C PRO A 390 11.11 32.99 9.17
N SER A 391 12.31 33.55 9.27
CA SER A 391 12.54 34.90 9.79
C SER A 391 12.44 35.98 8.70
N LYS A 392 12.77 35.65 7.45
CA LYS A 392 12.77 36.57 6.29
C LYS A 392 11.41 36.64 5.59
N ASP A 393 11.07 37.83 5.08
CA ASP A 393 9.76 38.13 4.50
C ASP A 393 9.36 37.25 3.31
N PRO A 394 10.24 36.93 2.32
CA PRO A 394 9.85 36.07 1.21
C PRO A 394 9.46 34.65 1.66
N ALA A 395 10.20 34.08 2.60
CA ALA A 395 9.91 32.73 3.13
C ALA A 395 8.68 32.73 4.05
N LYS A 396 8.43 33.82 4.80
CA LYS A 396 7.18 34.00 5.56
C LYS A 396 5.97 34.09 4.63
N HIS A 397 6.09 34.84 3.54
CA HIS A 397 5.04 34.94 2.53
C HIS A 397 4.74 33.56 1.94
N LEU A 398 5.76 32.83 1.50
CA LEU A 398 5.59 31.49 0.92
C LEU A 398 4.99 30.50 1.93
N LYS A 399 5.38 30.56 3.21
CA LYS A 399 4.76 29.76 4.28
C LYS A 399 3.29 30.09 4.43
N ARG A 400 2.93 31.37 4.52
CA ARG A 400 1.52 31.79 4.63
C ARG A 400 0.71 31.36 3.41
N TYR A 401 1.27 31.54 2.22
CA TYR A 401 0.67 31.13 0.95
C TYR A 401 0.38 29.62 0.96
N HIS A 402 1.35 28.78 1.33
CA HIS A 402 1.20 27.33 1.30
C HIS A 402 0.29 26.80 2.43
N LEU A 403 0.34 27.41 3.62
CA LEU A 403 -0.60 27.05 4.69
C LEU A 403 -2.04 27.46 4.34
N ASN A 404 -2.25 28.55 3.59
CA ASN A 404 -3.60 28.87 3.10
C ASN A 404 -4.13 27.81 2.14
N HIS A 405 -3.27 27.22 1.31
CA HIS A 405 -3.65 26.08 0.46
C HIS A 405 -4.17 24.89 1.29
N HIS A 406 -3.47 24.54 2.38
CA HIS A 406 -3.89 23.44 3.28
C HIS A 406 -5.16 23.73 4.09
N PHE A 407 -5.28 24.93 4.65
CA PHE A 407 -6.27 25.23 5.69
C PHE A 407 -7.42 26.12 5.24
N ARG A 408 -7.41 26.63 4.00
CA ARG A 408 -8.43 27.58 3.52
C ARG A 408 -8.94 27.30 2.11
N ILE A 409 -8.05 27.21 1.12
CA ILE A 409 -8.42 27.15 -0.31
C ILE A 409 -7.53 26.13 -1.00
N LYS A 410 -7.96 24.87 -1.06
CA LYS A 410 -7.19 23.75 -1.63
C LYS A 410 -7.10 23.81 -3.16
N GLU A 411 -8.07 24.47 -3.80
CA GLU A 411 -8.20 24.59 -5.25
C GLU A 411 -7.26 25.65 -5.85
N MET A 412 -6.45 26.32 -5.02
CA MET A 412 -5.51 27.37 -5.39
C MET A 412 -4.19 27.17 -4.65
N GLY A 413 -3.11 27.75 -5.17
CA GLY A 413 -1.83 27.78 -4.48
C GLY A 413 -1.01 26.49 -4.63
N PHE A 414 -0.87 26.00 -5.86
CA PHE A 414 -0.20 24.74 -6.17
C PHE A 414 1.34 24.86 -6.22
N GLY A 415 1.90 26.05 -6.41
CA GLY A 415 3.34 26.26 -6.39
C GLY A 415 3.91 26.31 -4.98
N VAL A 416 4.74 25.35 -4.58
CA VAL A 416 5.32 25.28 -3.23
C VAL A 416 6.64 26.03 -3.11
N THR A 417 7.50 25.97 -4.13
CA THR A 417 8.78 26.69 -4.18
C THR A 417 8.62 28.16 -4.59
N SER A 418 7.59 28.47 -5.39
CA SER A 418 7.24 29.83 -5.81
C SER A 418 5.80 29.90 -6.30
N SER A 419 5.20 31.09 -6.29
CA SER A 419 3.87 31.34 -6.85
C SER A 419 3.87 31.65 -8.36
N LEU A 420 4.99 31.41 -9.06
CA LEU A 420 5.16 31.80 -10.47
C LEU A 420 4.08 31.19 -11.36
N TRP A 421 3.91 29.87 -11.29
CA TRP A 421 2.97 29.14 -12.14
C TRP A 421 1.52 29.37 -11.73
N ASP A 422 1.24 29.65 -10.46
CA ASP A 422 -0.10 30.07 -10.05
C ASP A 422 -0.49 31.42 -10.64
N THR A 423 0.46 32.36 -10.73
CA THR A 423 0.23 33.63 -11.44
C THR A 423 0.01 33.40 -12.92
N VAL A 424 0.83 32.57 -13.57
CA VAL A 424 0.74 32.28 -15.02
C VAL A 424 -0.59 31.58 -15.37
N PHE A 425 -1.01 30.60 -14.57
CA PHE A 425 -2.19 29.77 -14.84
C PHE A 425 -3.44 30.19 -14.05
N GLY A 426 -3.43 31.35 -13.38
CA GLY A 426 -4.61 31.92 -12.73
C GLY A 426 -5.12 31.14 -11.52
N THR A 427 -4.21 30.59 -10.71
CA THR A 427 -4.52 29.79 -9.50
C THR A 427 -3.91 30.39 -8.22
N LEU A 428 -3.58 31.68 -8.25
CA LEU A 428 -3.03 32.40 -7.09
C LEU A 428 -4.12 32.62 -6.02
N PRO A 429 -3.90 32.23 -4.75
CA PRO A 429 -4.86 32.48 -3.69
C PRO A 429 -5.09 33.98 -3.46
N PRO A 430 -6.33 34.42 -3.20
CA PRO A 430 -6.63 35.82 -2.93
C PRO A 430 -5.88 36.34 -1.68
N SER A 431 -5.37 37.57 -1.76
CA SER A 431 -4.47 38.16 -0.76
C SER A 431 -5.16 38.61 0.54
N THR A 432 -6.49 38.56 0.63
CA THR A 432 -7.26 39.14 1.72
C THR A 432 -8.35 38.23 2.31
N THR A 433 -8.42 38.30 3.64
CA THR A 433 -9.51 37.89 4.52
C THR A 433 -10.83 38.52 4.10
N GLY A 434 -11.69 37.77 3.42
CA GLY A 434 -13.12 38.01 3.49
C GLY A 434 -13.61 37.55 4.85
N LYS A 435 -13.80 38.48 5.80
CA LYS A 435 -14.86 38.31 6.79
C LYS A 435 -16.16 38.35 5.99
N ASN A 436 -16.81 37.21 5.83
CA ASN A 436 -18.25 37.15 5.69
C ASN A 436 -18.74 36.19 6.76
#